data_AF-A0A7H8N8E1-F1
#
_entry.id   AF-A0A7H8N8E1-F1
#
_cell.length_a   1.000
_cell.length_b   1.000
_cell.length_c   1.000
_cell.angle_alpha   90.00
_cell.angle_beta   90.00
_cell.angle_gamma   90.00
#
_symmetry.space_group_name_H-M   'P 1'
#
loop_
_entity.id
_entity.type
_entity.pdbx_description
1 polymer ?
#
loop_
_entity_poly.entity_id
_entity_poly.type
_entity_poly.pdbx_seq_one_letter_code
_entity_poly.pdbx_strand_id
1 'polypeptide(L)'
;MSCRSARGLLLGVLRWSNAAPARSARPLASRPAGLTLDVSVPRTYSPRGFPRPSAKQLAAAEVHADQGARLFVTMLFVARANGRMELAPLYGTFTPDGTPTLIDTEGRTYEGGTDDFRAHNDLFGADDEITYNRVLETGRPDGATRLVTTPGHTRPDQLPRYVSGGVALAAALGGTLLLARRARQAAAEPTVSAEPTADTAATPVTEVADATPVANTADATRIAPATDTVDGTDDTDSTDGTDTTSTTDNPDATDAT
;
A
#
# COMPACT_ATOMS: atom_id res chain seq x y z
N MET A 1 -8.99 58.37 -5.10
CA MET A 1 -10.09 57.42 -4.90
C MET A 1 -9.54 56.01 -5.06
N SER A 2 -9.36 55.27 -3.96
CA SER A 2 -8.80 53.91 -3.97
C SER A 2 -9.66 53.04 -3.05
N CYS A 3 -10.49 52.18 -3.65
CA CYS A 3 -11.31 51.22 -2.92
C CYS A 3 -10.49 49.95 -2.68
N ARG A 4 -10.11 49.70 -1.42
CA ARG A 4 -9.65 48.38 -0.96
C ARG A 4 -10.87 47.60 -0.47
N SER A 5 -11.22 46.55 -1.20
CA SER A 5 -12.23 45.58 -0.76
C SER A 5 -11.53 44.43 -0.04
N ALA A 6 -11.71 44.36 1.28
CA ALA A 6 -11.35 43.22 2.10
C ALA A 6 -12.52 42.22 2.09
N ARG A 7 -12.30 41.02 1.56
CA ARG A 7 -13.21 39.88 1.73
C ARG A 7 -12.56 38.89 2.68
N GLY A 8 -13.10 38.85 3.90
CA GLY A 8 -12.80 37.81 4.89
C GLY A 8 -13.41 36.48 4.45
N LEU A 9 -12.61 35.42 4.54
CA LEU A 9 -13.03 34.05 4.28
C LEU A 9 -13.20 33.37 5.64
N LEU A 10 -14.45 33.17 6.03
CA LEU A 10 -14.87 32.42 7.21
C LEU A 10 -14.61 30.92 6.97
N LEU A 11 -13.66 30.34 7.70
CA LEU A 11 -13.56 28.88 7.84
C LEU A 11 -14.60 28.41 8.86
N GLY A 12 -15.66 27.77 8.36
CA GLY A 12 -16.58 26.96 9.18
C GLY A 12 -16.00 25.58 9.40
N VAL A 13 -15.63 25.25 10.65
CA VAL A 13 -15.23 23.91 11.06
C VAL A 13 -16.50 23.10 11.34
N LEU A 14 -16.88 22.19 10.43
CA LEU A 14 -17.92 21.20 10.69
C LEU A 14 -17.34 20.07 11.55
N ARG A 15 -17.66 20.10 12.85
CA ARG A 15 -17.35 19.02 13.80
C ARG A 15 -18.44 17.95 13.71
N TRP A 16 -18.10 16.79 13.14
CA TRP A 16 -18.99 15.62 13.09
C TRP A 16 -18.93 14.88 14.44
N SER A 17 -20.02 14.90 15.20
CA SER A 17 -20.16 14.17 16.46
C SER A 17 -20.80 12.80 16.19
N ASN A 18 -20.00 11.73 16.27
CA ASN A 18 -20.49 10.36 16.30
C ASN A 18 -20.99 10.03 17.71
N ALA A 19 -22.29 10.21 17.96
CA ALA A 19 -22.97 9.65 19.12
C ALA A 19 -23.33 8.18 18.80
N ALA A 20 -22.61 7.24 19.41
CA ALA A 20 -22.95 5.83 19.36
C ALA A 20 -24.24 5.55 20.16
N PRO A 21 -25.24 4.82 19.64
CA PRO A 21 -26.36 4.37 20.45
C PRO A 21 -25.90 3.24 21.38
N ALA A 22 -26.19 3.41 22.68
CA ALA A 22 -25.96 2.41 23.72
C ALA A 22 -26.68 1.10 23.38
N ARG A 23 -25.92 0.04 23.11
CA ARG A 23 -26.44 -1.32 22.94
C ARG A 23 -26.54 -1.99 24.31
N SER A 24 -27.76 -2.37 24.66
CA SER A 24 -28.09 -3.19 25.83
C SER A 24 -27.39 -4.53 25.76
N ALA A 25 -26.64 -4.88 26.80
CA ALA A 25 -25.99 -6.18 26.95
C ALA A 25 -27.06 -7.29 27.04
N ARG A 26 -27.02 -8.25 26.10
CA ARG A 26 -27.73 -9.53 26.22
C ARG A 26 -26.77 -10.59 26.76
N PRO A 27 -27.22 -11.49 27.65
CA PRO A 27 -26.38 -12.55 28.20
C PRO A 27 -26.05 -13.59 27.13
N LEU A 28 -24.76 -13.91 27.00
CA LEU A 28 -24.22 -14.93 26.10
C LEU A 28 -24.52 -16.33 26.65
N ALA A 29 -25.42 -17.04 25.97
CA ALA A 29 -25.49 -18.50 26.09
C ALA A 29 -24.39 -19.11 25.22
N SER A 30 -23.50 -19.88 25.85
CA SER A 30 -22.42 -20.64 25.24
C SER A 30 -22.97 -21.63 24.21
N ARG A 31 -22.76 -21.34 22.92
CA ARG A 31 -22.94 -22.29 21.82
C ARG A 31 -21.57 -22.80 21.34
N PRO A 32 -21.45 -24.10 21.02
CA PRO A 32 -20.20 -24.69 20.57
C PRO A 32 -19.75 -24.09 19.23
N ALA A 33 -18.42 -23.98 19.09
CA ALA A 33 -17.70 -23.36 17.97
C ALA A 33 -18.00 -24.04 16.63
N GLY A 34 -19.06 -23.60 15.97
CA GLY A 34 -19.13 -23.58 14.52
C GLY A 34 -18.63 -22.22 14.07
N LEU A 35 -17.65 -22.21 13.16
CA LEU A 35 -17.15 -21.04 12.45
C LEU A 35 -18.32 -20.40 11.67
N THR A 36 -19.15 -19.61 12.34
CA THR A 36 -19.97 -18.62 11.66
C THR A 36 -19.00 -17.55 11.22
N LEU A 37 -18.64 -17.63 9.94
CA LEU A 37 -18.13 -16.53 9.16
C LEU A 37 -19.18 -15.40 9.30
N ASP A 38 -19.10 -14.61 10.39
CA ASP A 38 -19.75 -13.30 10.47
C ASP A 38 -18.91 -12.38 9.60
N VAL A 39 -18.88 -12.71 8.31
CA VAL A 39 -18.55 -11.75 7.28
C VAL A 39 -19.72 -10.79 7.35
N SER A 40 -19.57 -9.81 8.24
CA SER A 40 -20.18 -8.51 8.07
C SER A 40 -19.53 -7.86 6.85
N VAL A 41 -19.55 -8.52 5.69
CA VAL A 41 -19.77 -7.83 4.43
C VAL A 41 -21.03 -7.04 4.73
N PRO A 42 -21.02 -5.70 4.68
CA PRO A 42 -22.28 -4.98 4.66
C PRO A 42 -23.15 -5.68 3.62
N ARG A 43 -24.28 -6.27 4.08
CA ARG A 43 -25.17 -7.11 3.29
C ARG A 43 -25.28 -6.53 1.88
N THR A 44 -24.65 -7.21 0.93
CA THR A 44 -24.94 -7.17 -0.50
C THR A 44 -25.22 -5.77 -1.04
N TYR A 45 -24.17 -4.94 -1.13
CA TYR A 45 -24.03 -4.16 -2.34
C TYR A 45 -23.52 -5.12 -3.42
N SER A 46 -24.42 -5.98 -3.94
CA SER A 46 -24.33 -6.40 -5.33
C SER A 46 -25.19 -5.42 -6.08
N PRO A 47 -24.65 -4.29 -6.57
CA PRO A 47 -25.39 -3.54 -7.56
C PRO A 47 -25.72 -4.54 -8.66
N ARG A 48 -26.99 -4.62 -9.06
CA ARG A 48 -27.40 -5.46 -10.18
C ARG A 48 -26.43 -5.17 -11.35
N GLY A 49 -25.69 -6.19 -11.79
CA GLY A 49 -24.72 -6.06 -12.89
C GLY A 49 -23.25 -6.22 -12.50
N PHE A 50 -22.88 -6.35 -11.23
CA PHE A 50 -21.51 -6.73 -10.89
C PHE A 50 -21.32 -8.24 -11.04
N PRO A 51 -20.21 -8.68 -11.64
CA PRO A 51 -19.88 -10.09 -11.73
C PRO A 51 -19.73 -10.67 -10.32
N ARG A 52 -20.22 -11.90 -10.13
CA ARG A 52 -20.02 -12.62 -8.87
C ARG A 52 -18.57 -13.09 -8.81
N PRO A 53 -17.92 -13.01 -7.65
CA PRO A 53 -16.59 -13.57 -7.49
C PRO A 53 -16.62 -15.08 -7.79
N SER A 54 -15.60 -15.56 -8.49
CA SER A 54 -15.40 -16.99 -8.74
C SER A 54 -14.94 -17.69 -7.46
N ALA A 55 -15.00 -19.03 -7.44
CA ALA A 55 -14.49 -19.82 -6.31
C ALA A 55 -13.01 -19.52 -6.00
N LYS A 56 -12.20 -19.28 -7.03
CA LYS A 56 -10.78 -18.92 -6.86
C LYS A 56 -10.61 -17.57 -6.15
N GLN A 57 -11.44 -16.60 -6.50
CA GLN A 57 -11.40 -15.27 -5.90
C GLN A 57 -11.90 -15.29 -4.45
N LEU A 58 -12.92 -16.10 -4.17
CA LEU A 58 -13.39 -16.31 -2.80
C LEU A 58 -12.32 -16.99 -1.94
N ALA A 59 -11.68 -18.04 -2.44
CA ALA A 59 -10.59 -18.72 -1.74
C ALA A 59 -9.41 -17.77 -1.47
N ALA A 60 -9.00 -16.97 -2.46
CA ALA A 60 -7.96 -15.96 -2.28
C ALA A 60 -8.34 -14.90 -1.24
N ALA A 61 -9.61 -14.45 -1.24
CA ALA A 61 -10.10 -13.49 -0.24
C ALA A 61 -10.19 -14.09 1.18
N GLU A 62 -10.48 -15.38 1.28
CA GLU A 62 -10.59 -16.10 2.55
C GLU A 62 -9.28 -16.13 3.32
N VAL A 63 -8.14 -16.24 2.62
CA VAL A 63 -6.80 -16.14 3.23
C VAL A 63 -6.61 -14.82 4.00
N HIS A 64 -7.24 -13.74 3.55
CA HIS A 64 -7.18 -12.44 4.21
C HIS A 64 -8.32 -12.20 5.21
N ALA A 65 -9.36 -13.05 5.22
CA ALA A 65 -10.51 -12.90 6.10
C ALA A 65 -10.11 -13.03 7.59
N ASP A 66 -9.15 -13.90 7.90
CA ASP A 66 -8.62 -14.09 9.26
C ASP A 66 -7.95 -12.82 9.82
N GLN A 67 -7.50 -11.92 8.95
CA GLN A 67 -6.93 -10.63 9.33
C GLN A 67 -8.01 -9.55 9.54
N GLY A 68 -9.30 -9.94 9.54
CA GLY A 68 -10.43 -9.03 9.59
C GLY A 68 -10.60 -8.23 8.29
N ALA A 69 -10.04 -8.73 7.18
CA ALA A 69 -10.10 -8.01 5.92
C ALA A 69 -11.50 -8.03 5.32
N ARG A 70 -11.84 -6.96 4.60
CA ARG A 70 -13.16 -6.82 3.94
C ARG A 70 -13.03 -6.92 2.44
N LEU A 71 -13.73 -7.87 1.84
CA LEU A 71 -13.85 -8.00 0.40
C LEU A 71 -14.60 -6.80 -0.19
N PHE A 72 -14.05 -6.23 -1.26
CA PHE A 72 -14.68 -5.23 -2.10
C PHE A 72 -14.51 -5.60 -3.57
N VAL A 73 -15.38 -5.04 -4.41
CA VAL A 73 -15.32 -5.18 -5.86
C VAL A 73 -15.29 -3.79 -6.46
N THR A 74 -14.40 -3.57 -7.42
CA THR A 74 -14.29 -2.32 -8.18
C THR A 74 -14.29 -2.64 -9.67
N MET A 75 -14.70 -1.68 -10.49
CA MET A 75 -14.58 -1.80 -11.94
C MET A 75 -13.41 -0.94 -12.40
N LEU A 76 -12.53 -1.56 -13.17
CA LEU A 76 -11.47 -0.88 -13.90
C LEU A 76 -12.01 -0.48 -15.28
N PHE A 77 -11.79 0.76 -15.67
CA PHE A 77 -11.99 1.20 -17.04
C PHE A 77 -10.67 1.04 -17.79
N VAL A 78 -10.65 0.16 -18.78
CA VAL A 78 -9.43 -0.20 -19.49
C VAL A 78 -9.54 0.28 -20.93
N ALA A 79 -8.64 1.17 -21.33
CA ALA A 79 -8.42 1.51 -22.73
C ALA A 79 -7.28 0.63 -23.25
N ARG A 80 -7.61 -0.29 -24.16
CA ARG A 80 -6.65 -1.18 -24.80
C ARG A 80 -5.83 -0.44 -25.84
N ALA A 81 -4.61 -0.90 -26.10
CA ALA A 81 -3.73 -0.33 -27.13
C ALA A 81 -4.34 -0.31 -28.55
N ASN A 82 -5.30 -1.20 -28.83
CA ASN A 82 -6.04 -1.25 -30.10
C ASN A 82 -7.22 -0.26 -30.17
N GLY A 83 -7.39 0.61 -29.17
CA GLY A 83 -8.47 1.60 -29.08
C GLY A 83 -9.79 1.06 -28.53
N ARG A 84 -9.87 -0.23 -28.16
CA ARG A 84 -11.08 -0.78 -27.51
C ARG A 84 -11.14 -0.35 -26.04
N MET A 85 -12.34 -0.02 -25.58
CA MET A 85 -12.60 0.19 -24.16
C MET A 85 -13.33 -1.01 -23.57
N GLU A 86 -12.93 -1.42 -22.37
CA GLU A 86 -13.57 -2.50 -21.63
C GLU A 86 -13.69 -2.17 -20.13
N LEU A 87 -14.64 -2.84 -19.48
CA LEU A 87 -14.80 -2.81 -18.03
C LEU A 87 -14.33 -4.15 -17.47
N ALA A 88 -13.30 -4.12 -16.63
CA ALA A 88 -12.76 -5.31 -15.99
C ALA A 88 -13.05 -5.26 -14.49
N PRO A 89 -13.70 -6.28 -13.90
CA PRO A 89 -13.86 -6.35 -12.46
C PRO A 89 -12.51 -6.65 -11.80
N LEU A 90 -12.20 -5.92 -10.74
CA LEU A 90 -11.10 -6.22 -9.86
C LEU A 90 -11.65 -6.40 -8.45
N TYR A 91 -11.21 -7.45 -7.79
CA TYR A 91 -11.61 -7.78 -6.43
C TYR A 91 -10.48 -7.34 -5.52
N GLY A 92 -10.77 -7.13 -4.25
CA GLY A 92 -9.71 -6.84 -3.30
C GLY A 92 -10.18 -6.91 -1.87
N THR A 93 -9.23 -6.92 -0.96
CA THR A 93 -9.48 -6.91 0.47
C THR A 93 -8.76 -5.75 1.12
N PHE A 94 -9.41 -5.06 2.06
CA PHE A 94 -8.74 -4.09 2.92
C PHE A 94 -8.52 -4.70 4.29
N THR A 95 -7.27 -4.75 4.75
CA THR A 95 -6.96 -5.06 6.14
C THR A 95 -7.34 -3.88 7.05
N PRO A 96 -7.48 -4.08 8.37
CA PRO A 96 -7.75 -2.99 9.33
C PRO A 96 -6.72 -1.84 9.28
N ASP A 97 -5.48 -2.16 8.89
CA ASP A 97 -4.40 -1.18 8.74
C ASP A 97 -4.59 -0.28 7.49
N GLY A 98 -5.47 -0.70 6.58
CA GLY A 98 -5.81 0.01 5.34
C GLY A 98 -4.95 -0.39 4.15
N THR A 99 -4.15 -1.45 4.27
CA THR A 99 -3.36 -1.98 3.14
C THR A 99 -4.30 -2.74 2.20
N PRO A 100 -4.38 -2.35 0.91
CA PRO A 100 -5.15 -3.07 -0.09
C PRO A 100 -4.39 -4.31 -0.58
N THR A 101 -5.05 -5.46 -0.56
CA THR A 101 -4.66 -6.61 -1.39
C THR A 101 -5.61 -6.70 -2.56
N LEU A 102 -5.10 -6.69 -3.78
CA LEU A 102 -5.92 -6.83 -5.00
C LEU A 102 -5.98 -8.30 -5.41
N ILE A 103 -7.10 -8.71 -5.99
CA ILE A 103 -7.38 -10.08 -6.43
C ILE A 103 -7.93 -10.00 -7.85
N ASP A 104 -7.24 -10.63 -8.79
CA ASP A 104 -7.63 -10.59 -10.20
C ASP A 104 -8.71 -11.63 -10.57
N THR A 105 -9.10 -11.67 -11.84
CA THR A 105 -10.10 -12.62 -12.36
C THR A 105 -9.70 -14.09 -12.23
N GLU A 106 -8.41 -14.38 -12.13
CA GLU A 106 -7.86 -15.73 -12.01
C GLU A 106 -7.64 -16.15 -10.55
N GLY A 107 -7.80 -15.21 -9.61
CA GLY A 107 -7.61 -15.43 -8.18
C GLY A 107 -6.18 -15.18 -7.69
N ARG A 108 -5.31 -14.57 -8.51
CA ARG A 108 -3.98 -14.17 -8.03
C ARG A 108 -4.10 -12.92 -7.16
N THR A 109 -3.26 -12.87 -6.13
CA THR A 109 -3.22 -11.81 -5.13
C THR A 109 -2.05 -10.86 -5.38
N TYR A 110 -2.26 -9.58 -5.06
CA TYR A 110 -1.25 -8.52 -5.18
C TYR A 110 -1.27 -7.69 -3.90
N GLU A 111 -0.33 -7.95 -3.00
CA GLU A 111 -0.29 -7.43 -1.63
C GLU A 111 0.23 -5.99 -1.55
N GLY A 112 1.01 -5.55 -2.55
CA GLY A 112 1.44 -4.15 -2.66
C GLY A 112 0.41 -3.24 -3.35
N GLY A 113 -0.86 -3.66 -3.40
CA GLY A 113 -1.94 -2.89 -4.01
C GLY A 113 -1.74 -2.67 -5.50
N THR A 114 -2.04 -1.45 -5.97
CA THR A 114 -2.01 -1.11 -7.40
C THR A 114 -0.61 -1.15 -8.00
N ASP A 115 0.43 -0.86 -7.23
CA ASP A 115 1.81 -0.88 -7.74
C ASP A 115 2.29 -2.31 -8.02
N ASP A 116 2.00 -3.23 -7.09
CA ASP A 116 2.28 -4.65 -7.23
C ASP A 116 1.45 -5.29 -8.35
N PHE A 117 0.17 -4.92 -8.42
CA PHE A 117 -0.70 -5.30 -9.54
C PHE A 117 -0.11 -4.89 -10.88
N ARG A 118 0.30 -3.62 -11.04
CA ARG A 118 0.89 -3.13 -12.29
C ARG A 118 2.21 -3.80 -12.63
N ALA A 119 3.01 -4.19 -11.64
CA ALA A 119 4.30 -4.84 -11.87
C ALA A 119 4.15 -6.31 -12.30
N HIS A 120 3.15 -7.03 -11.80
CA HIS A 120 3.11 -8.48 -11.90
C HIS A 120 1.87 -9.07 -12.58
N ASN A 121 0.84 -8.28 -12.91
CA ASN A 121 -0.33 -8.79 -13.64
C ASN A 121 0.04 -9.14 -15.11
N ASP A 122 -0.63 -10.14 -15.67
CA ASP A 122 -0.55 -10.49 -17.10
C ASP A 122 -1.84 -10.15 -17.89
N LEU A 123 -2.82 -9.52 -17.22
CA LEU A 123 -4.13 -9.23 -17.79
C LEU A 123 -4.10 -8.03 -18.76
N PHE A 124 -3.21 -7.09 -18.48
CA PHE A 124 -3.12 -5.83 -19.18
C PHE A 124 -1.73 -5.66 -19.77
N GLY A 125 -1.67 -5.15 -21.01
CA GLY A 125 -0.42 -4.80 -21.64
C GLY A 125 0.17 -3.51 -21.08
N ALA A 126 1.44 -3.26 -21.36
CA ALA A 126 2.10 -2.01 -20.99
C ALA A 126 1.56 -0.77 -21.71
N ASP A 127 0.97 -0.97 -22.89
CA ASP A 127 0.36 0.09 -23.70
C ASP A 127 -1.16 0.22 -23.44
N ASP A 128 -1.71 -0.59 -22.52
CA ASP A 128 -3.09 -0.40 -22.06
C ASP A 128 -3.11 0.68 -20.96
N GLU A 129 -4.19 1.46 -20.88
CA GLU A 129 -4.42 2.42 -19.82
C GLU A 129 -5.57 1.95 -18.92
N ILE A 130 -5.33 1.90 -17.61
CA ILE A 130 -6.31 1.51 -16.61
C ILE A 130 -6.68 2.75 -15.80
N THR A 131 -7.98 3.05 -15.78
CA THR A 131 -8.56 4.09 -14.93
C THR A 131 -9.37 3.47 -13.80
N TYR A 132 -9.06 3.86 -12.57
CA TYR A 132 -9.70 3.33 -11.36
C TYR A 132 -9.88 4.41 -10.29
N ASN A 133 -10.69 4.11 -9.27
CA ASN A 133 -10.89 5.02 -8.13
C ASN A 133 -9.68 4.94 -7.19
N ARG A 134 -9.10 6.10 -6.84
CA ARG A 134 -7.95 6.25 -5.93
C ARG A 134 -8.09 5.52 -4.59
N VAL A 135 -9.30 5.20 -4.15
CA VAL A 135 -9.54 4.35 -2.97
C VAL A 135 -8.76 3.02 -3.02
N LEU A 136 -8.41 2.53 -4.21
CA LEU A 136 -7.57 1.34 -4.38
C LEU A 136 -6.10 1.53 -3.99
N GLU A 137 -5.59 2.76 -4.04
CA GLU A 137 -4.22 3.08 -3.62
C GLU A 137 -4.16 3.30 -2.11
N THR A 138 -5.17 3.97 -1.54
CA THR A 138 -5.14 4.46 -0.16
C THR A 138 -5.83 3.52 0.83
N GLY A 139 -6.63 2.58 0.33
CA GLY A 139 -7.52 1.73 1.10
C GLY A 139 -8.54 2.42 1.98
N ARG A 140 -8.69 3.74 1.82
CA ARG A 140 -9.58 4.56 2.64
C ARG A 140 -10.45 5.43 1.73
N PRO A 141 -11.79 5.30 1.79
CA PRO A 141 -12.67 6.21 1.09
C PRO A 141 -12.51 7.61 1.72
N ASP A 142 -11.99 8.56 0.97
CA ASP A 142 -11.80 9.96 1.39
C ASP A 142 -13.07 10.81 1.16
N GLY A 143 -14.17 10.18 0.77
CA GLY A 143 -15.43 10.84 0.40
C GLY A 143 -15.40 11.55 -0.96
N ALA A 144 -14.24 11.60 -1.63
CA ALA A 144 -14.09 12.15 -2.97
C ALA A 144 -13.85 11.03 -3.98
N THR A 145 -14.68 10.96 -5.03
CA THR A 145 -14.39 10.03 -6.14
C THR A 145 -13.28 10.65 -6.99
N ARG A 146 -12.03 10.28 -6.72
CA ARG A 146 -10.88 10.65 -7.56
C ARG A 146 -10.54 9.48 -8.46
N LEU A 147 -10.57 9.70 -9.77
CA LEU A 147 -10.12 8.72 -10.74
C LEU A 147 -8.63 8.94 -11.02
N VAL A 148 -7.88 7.86 -11.10
CA VAL A 148 -6.46 7.83 -11.48
C VAL A 148 -6.34 6.94 -12.70
N THR A 149 -5.61 7.41 -13.70
CA THR A 149 -5.29 6.66 -14.93
C THR A 149 -3.82 6.29 -14.90
N THR A 150 -3.52 5.01 -15.11
CA THR A 150 -2.16 4.47 -15.09
C THR A 150 -1.95 3.45 -16.21
N PRO A 151 -0.71 3.22 -16.67
CA PRO A 151 -0.40 2.10 -17.56
C PRO A 151 -0.74 0.76 -16.92
N GLY A 152 -1.28 -0.16 -17.72
CA GLY A 152 -1.79 -1.44 -17.24
C GLY A 152 -0.71 -2.41 -16.77
N HIS A 153 0.48 -2.35 -17.37
CA HIS A 153 1.64 -3.10 -16.91
C HIS A 153 2.88 -2.20 -16.89
N THR A 154 3.62 -2.25 -15.78
CA THR A 154 4.91 -1.57 -15.67
C THR A 154 5.92 -2.41 -16.44
N ARG A 155 6.38 -1.93 -17.60
CA ARG A 155 7.39 -2.68 -18.36
C ARG A 155 8.63 -2.92 -17.48
N PRO A 156 9.14 -4.16 -17.40
CA PRO A 156 10.30 -4.49 -16.56
C PRO A 156 11.58 -3.74 -16.98
N ASP A 157 11.62 -3.21 -18.21
CA ASP A 157 12.73 -2.42 -18.75
C ASP A 157 12.81 -0.97 -18.22
N GLN A 158 11.80 -0.49 -17.47
CA GLN A 158 11.82 0.84 -16.88
C GLN A 158 12.41 0.89 -15.46
N LEU A 159 12.39 -0.23 -14.73
CA LEU A 159 13.00 -0.34 -13.40
C LEU A 159 14.49 0.04 -13.39
N PRO A 160 15.33 -0.42 -14.35
CA PRO A 160 16.72 0.01 -14.43
C PRO A 160 16.88 1.52 -14.65
N ARG A 161 15.94 2.17 -15.36
CA ARG A 161 16.03 3.61 -15.65
C ARG A 161 15.85 4.45 -14.40
N TYR A 162 14.90 4.12 -13.53
CA TYR A 162 14.70 4.84 -12.27
C TYR A 162 15.86 4.62 -11.28
N VAL A 163 16.38 3.39 -11.19
CA VAL A 163 17.57 3.10 -10.38
C VAL A 163 18.78 3.89 -10.89
N SER A 164 19.01 3.92 -12.21
CA SER A 164 20.11 4.70 -12.80
C SER A 164 19.96 6.20 -12.57
N GLY A 165 18.75 6.74 -12.67
CA GLY A 165 18.46 8.15 -12.40
C GLY A 165 18.67 8.52 -10.93
N GLY A 166 18.23 7.66 -10.00
CA GLY A 166 18.42 7.86 -8.56
C GLY A 166 19.90 7.87 -8.17
N VAL A 167 20.70 6.95 -8.71
CA VAL A 167 22.15 6.88 -8.46
C VAL A 167 22.87 8.12 -9.01
N ALA A 168 22.53 8.55 -10.24
CA ALA A 168 23.14 9.75 -10.83
C ALA A 168 22.83 11.01 -10.01
N LEU A 169 21.59 11.15 -9.53
CA LEU A 169 21.18 12.28 -8.69
C LEU A 169 21.89 12.26 -7.33
N ALA A 170 21.97 11.09 -6.68
CA ALA A 170 22.68 10.93 -5.42
C ALA A 170 24.18 11.23 -5.56
N ALA A 171 24.81 10.81 -6.66
CA ALA A 171 26.20 11.15 -6.96
C ALA A 171 26.40 12.65 -7.21
N ALA A 172 25.48 13.30 -7.93
CA ALA A 172 25.54 14.74 -8.15
C ALA A 172 25.39 15.54 -6.85
N LEU A 173 24.43 15.17 -6.00
CA LEU A 173 24.20 15.80 -4.70
C LEU A 173 25.34 15.52 -3.72
N GLY A 174 25.82 14.28 -3.66
CA GLY A 174 26.98 13.89 -2.86
C GLY A 174 28.24 14.64 -3.28
N GLY A 175 28.52 14.72 -4.59
CA GLY A 175 29.67 15.42 -5.14
C GLY A 175 29.63 16.94 -4.90
N THR A 176 28.46 17.57 -5.09
CA THR A 176 28.29 19.01 -4.79
C THR A 176 28.45 19.30 -3.30
N LEU A 177 27.91 18.46 -2.41
CA LEU A 177 28.09 18.61 -0.97
C LEU A 177 29.56 18.47 -0.55
N LEU A 178 30.29 17.53 -1.16
CA LEU A 178 31.72 17.29 -0.88
C LEU A 178 32.59 18.46 -1.33
N LEU A 179 32.33 19.01 -2.52
CA LEU A 179 32.99 20.21 -3.03
C LEU A 179 32.71 21.44 -2.16
N ALA A 180 31.46 21.64 -1.75
CA ALA A 180 31.08 22.74 -0.87
C ALA A 180 31.77 22.65 0.51
N ARG A 181 31.92 21.44 1.06
CA ARG A 181 32.68 21.22 2.31
C ARG A 181 34.15 21.55 2.15
N ARG A 182 34.79 21.13 1.04
CA ARG A 182 36.19 21.45 0.78
C ARG A 182 36.43 22.94 0.57
N ALA A 183 35.55 23.64 -0.14
CA ALA A 183 35.65 25.07 -0.34
C ALA A 183 35.60 25.85 0.99
N ARG A 184 34.77 25.41 1.94
CA ARG A 184 34.70 26.01 3.28
C ARG A 184 35.94 25.76 4.13
N GLN A 185 36.61 24.62 3.97
CA GLN A 185 37.86 24.32 4.67
C GLN A 185 39.03 25.15 4.14
N ALA A 186 39.08 25.40 2.83
CA ALA A 186 40.11 26.24 2.23
C ALA A 186 39.97 27.73 2.60
N ALA A 187 38.75 28.20 2.84
CA ALA A 187 38.49 29.58 3.27
C ALA A 187 38.75 29.83 4.77
N ALA A 188 39.07 28.80 5.54
CA ALA A 188 39.37 28.89 6.96
C ALA A 188 40.87 29.04 7.25
N GLU A 189 41.68 29.41 6.26
CA GLU A 189 43.08 29.74 6.48
C GLU A 189 43.14 30.99 7.36
N PRO A 190 43.57 30.87 8.63
CA PRO A 190 43.54 31.97 9.56
C PRO A 190 44.62 32.96 9.15
N THR A 191 44.23 34.21 8.94
CA THR A 191 45.15 35.34 8.92
C THR A 191 45.91 35.31 10.25
N VAL A 192 47.12 34.77 10.22
CA VAL A 192 48.09 34.86 11.32
C VAL A 192 48.46 36.34 11.40
N SER A 193 47.64 37.09 12.12
CA SER A 193 47.93 38.46 12.53
C SER A 193 49.19 38.41 13.38
N ALA A 194 50.27 38.92 12.78
CA ALA A 194 51.51 39.22 13.47
C ALA A 194 51.19 40.12 14.67
N GLU A 195 51.51 39.60 15.84
CA GLU A 195 51.47 40.22 17.14
C GLU A 195 52.48 41.38 17.23
N PRO A 196 52.10 42.58 17.73
CA PRO A 196 53.03 43.49 18.36
C PRO A 196 52.90 43.40 19.89
N THR A 197 53.99 42.96 20.51
CA THR A 197 54.33 43.01 21.93
C THR A 197 53.92 44.33 22.61
N ALA A 198 53.23 44.25 23.75
CA ALA A 198 53.63 44.90 25.00
C ALA A 198 52.69 44.55 26.17
N ASP A 199 53.22 43.72 27.08
CA ASP A 199 53.37 43.98 28.52
C ASP A 199 52.15 44.12 29.47
N THR A 200 52.37 43.56 30.67
CA THR A 200 51.74 43.88 31.97
C THR A 200 50.49 43.09 32.42
N ALA A 201 50.79 41.99 33.11
CA ALA A 201 50.33 41.60 34.46
C ALA A 201 48.82 41.62 34.83
N ALA A 202 48.26 40.43 35.06
CA ALA A 202 47.84 39.96 36.39
C ALA A 202 47.25 38.54 36.33
N THR A 203 47.70 37.71 37.28
CA THR A 203 47.39 36.31 37.61
C THR A 203 46.00 36.13 38.29
N PRO A 204 45.66 34.96 38.88
CA PRO A 204 45.17 33.73 38.25
C PRO A 204 43.84 33.23 38.91
N VAL A 205 42.99 32.47 38.21
CA VAL A 205 42.03 31.58 38.91
C VAL A 205 41.91 30.24 38.20
N THR A 206 42.36 29.24 38.93
CA THR A 206 42.15 27.81 38.80
C THR A 206 40.66 27.46 38.82
N GLU A 207 40.16 26.70 37.84
CA GLU A 207 39.14 25.69 38.14
C GLU A 207 39.30 24.45 37.25
N VAL A 208 39.30 23.32 37.93
CA VAL A 208 39.54 21.95 37.50
C VAL A 208 38.18 21.27 37.42
N ALA A 209 37.84 20.69 36.27
CA ALA A 209 36.99 19.49 36.13
C ALA A 209 36.99 19.11 34.63
N ASP A 210 37.69 18.06 34.20
CA ASP A 210 37.43 16.64 34.43
C ASP A 210 36.23 16.11 33.60
N ALA A 211 36.32 14.83 33.23
CA ALA A 211 35.36 14.00 32.50
C ALA A 211 35.51 13.87 30.95
N THR A 212 36.52 13.09 30.58
CA THR A 212 36.45 11.80 29.83
C THR A 212 35.75 11.69 28.46
N PRO A 213 36.43 11.08 27.44
CA PRO A 213 35.83 10.66 26.18
C PRO A 213 35.08 9.33 26.35
N VAL A 214 33.79 9.28 26.00
CA VAL A 214 33.05 8.00 25.96
C VAL A 214 33.14 7.40 24.56
N ALA A 215 33.63 6.17 24.57
CA ALA A 215 34.01 5.33 23.46
C ALA A 215 32.86 4.99 22.50
N ASN A 216 33.25 4.85 21.24
CA ASN A 216 32.69 3.89 20.31
C ASN A 216 32.45 2.55 21.02
N THR A 217 31.20 2.10 21.07
CA THR A 217 30.88 0.69 21.29
C THR A 217 29.97 0.26 20.15
N ALA A 218 30.57 -0.50 19.24
CA ALA A 218 29.85 -1.45 18.40
C ALA A 218 29.09 -2.40 19.33
N ASP A 219 27.78 -2.50 19.18
CA ASP A 219 27.03 -3.62 19.72
C ASP A 219 26.34 -4.34 18.56
N ALA A 220 26.86 -5.55 18.34
CA ALA A 220 26.35 -6.55 17.45
C ALA A 220 25.61 -7.57 18.31
N THR A 221 24.29 -7.64 18.18
CA THR A 221 23.47 -8.76 18.66
C THR A 221 22.29 -8.84 17.70
N ARG A 222 22.25 -9.67 16.64
CA ARG A 222 22.26 -11.15 16.56
C ARG A 222 21.31 -11.82 17.55
N ILE A 223 20.02 -11.86 17.20
CA ILE A 223 19.10 -12.91 17.62
C ILE A 223 18.31 -13.37 16.39
N ALA A 224 18.68 -14.54 15.89
CA ALA A 224 17.80 -15.45 15.16
C ALA A 224 17.80 -16.75 15.98
N PRO A 225 16.63 -17.20 16.45
CA PRO A 225 16.15 -18.55 16.09
C PRO A 225 14.60 -18.55 15.98
N ALA A 226 13.88 -19.48 15.37
CA ALA A 226 14.15 -20.77 14.77
C ALA A 226 13.13 -20.95 13.63
N THR A 227 13.54 -21.43 12.46
CA THR A 227 12.60 -22.03 11.50
C THR A 227 12.39 -23.46 11.94
N ASP A 228 11.27 -23.69 12.62
CA ASP A 228 10.76 -25.02 12.90
C ASP A 228 10.40 -25.65 11.55
N THR A 229 11.18 -26.65 11.16
CA THR A 229 10.95 -27.43 9.94
C THR A 229 9.94 -28.50 10.31
N VAL A 230 8.66 -28.21 10.12
CA VAL A 230 7.61 -29.22 10.18
C VAL A 230 7.68 -30.00 8.86
N ASP A 231 8.35 -31.14 8.93
CA ASP A 231 8.27 -32.23 7.98
C ASP A 231 6.89 -32.88 8.13
N GLY A 232 5.92 -32.39 7.34
CA GLY A 232 4.58 -32.91 7.25
C GLY A 232 4.43 -33.70 5.95
N THR A 233 4.92 -34.93 5.95
CA THR A 233 4.44 -35.97 5.04
C THR A 233 3.02 -36.35 5.47
N ASP A 234 2.02 -35.69 4.89
CA ASP A 234 0.64 -36.17 4.96
C ASP A 234 0.20 -36.66 3.57
N ASP A 235 0.19 -37.98 3.51
CA ASP A 235 -0.65 -38.88 2.72
C ASP A 235 -1.66 -38.22 1.78
N THR A 236 -1.38 -38.39 0.48
CA THR A 236 -2.38 -38.23 -0.58
C THR A 236 -3.31 -39.44 -0.55
N ASP A 237 -4.32 -39.39 0.33
CA ASP A 237 -5.44 -40.32 0.24
C ASP A 237 -6.32 -39.93 -0.95
N SER A 238 -6.31 -40.86 -1.89
CA SER A 238 -7.04 -40.84 -3.14
C SER A 238 -8.51 -41.07 -2.85
N THR A 239 -9.36 -40.08 -3.09
CA THR A 239 -10.81 -40.31 -3.24
C THR A 239 -11.23 -40.06 -4.68
N ASP A 240 -11.16 -41.19 -5.38
CA ASP A 240 -12.03 -41.66 -6.43
C ASP A 240 -13.46 -41.07 -6.44
N GLY A 241 -13.99 -40.88 -7.64
CA GLY A 241 -15.43 -40.92 -7.91
C GLY A 241 -16.20 -39.60 -7.83
N THR A 242 -16.52 -39.00 -8.97
CA THR A 242 -17.79 -39.30 -9.67
C THR A 242 -17.98 -38.39 -10.89
N ASP A 243 -17.96 -39.02 -12.05
CA ASP A 243 -18.56 -38.50 -13.28
C ASP A 243 -20.06 -38.30 -13.07
N THR A 244 -20.56 -37.09 -13.31
CA THR A 244 -21.98 -36.86 -13.62
C THR A 244 -22.09 -36.11 -14.93
N THR A 245 -22.17 -36.87 -16.03
CA THR A 245 -22.67 -36.39 -17.31
C THR A 245 -24.13 -35.98 -17.17
N SER A 246 -24.39 -34.68 -17.16
CA SER A 246 -25.75 -34.13 -17.25
C SER A 246 -26.06 -33.83 -18.71
N THR A 247 -26.63 -34.82 -19.39
CA THR A 247 -27.29 -34.65 -20.70
C THR A 247 -28.57 -33.85 -20.48
N THR A 248 -28.56 -32.57 -20.83
CA THR A 248 -29.79 -31.77 -20.89
C THR A 248 -30.43 -31.99 -22.25
N ASP A 249 -31.44 -32.86 -22.28
CA ASP A 249 -32.40 -32.94 -23.38
C ASP A 249 -33.12 -31.60 -23.53
N ASN A 250 -33.05 -31.05 -24.74
CA ASN A 250 -33.74 -29.83 -25.14
C ASN A 250 -34.99 -30.24 -25.94
N PRO A 251 -36.21 -30.24 -25.37
CA PRO A 251 -37.40 -30.53 -26.14
C PRO A 251 -37.75 -29.34 -27.03
N ASP A 252 -37.52 -29.57 -28.30
CA ASP A 252 -38.45 -29.40 -29.43
C ASP A 252 -39.30 -28.12 -29.46
N ALA A 253 -39.01 -27.32 -30.48
CA ALA A 253 -39.74 -26.12 -30.86
C ALA A 253 -41.09 -26.52 -31.48
N THR A 254 -42.19 -26.21 -30.78
CA THR A 254 -43.50 -26.18 -31.43
C THR A 254 -43.67 -24.90 -32.23
N ASP A 255 -43.66 -25.11 -33.52
CA ASP A 255 -44.26 -24.35 -34.61
C ASP A 255 -45.62 -23.76 -34.24
N ALA A 256 -45.83 -22.48 -34.54
CA ALA A 256 -47.15 -21.85 -34.58
C ALA A 256 -47.18 -20.79 -35.69
N THR A 257 -47.86 -21.19 -36.76
CA THR A 257 -48.47 -20.38 -37.84
C THR A 257 -49.35 -19.25 -37.35
#